data_AF-T1AG57-F1
#
_entry.id   AF-T1AG57-F1
#
_cell.length_a   1.000
_cell.length_b   1.000
_cell.length_c   1.000
_cell.angle_alpha   90.00
_cell.angle_beta   90.00
_cell.angle_gamma   90.00
#
_symmetry.space_group_name_H-M   'P 1'
#
loop_
_entity.id
_entity.type
_entity.pdbx_description
1 polymer ?
#
loop_
_entity_poly.entity_id
_entity_poly.type
_entity_poly.pdbx_seq_one_letter_code
_entity_poly.pdbx_strand_id
1 'polypeptide(L)'
;MKVKAKQKERAIRLRDIGKTIISDLFQAPHPLPELPAFDIKLRRLSKRILEGAPMNNKTFRKTWESWLVFYYPDKALQIALSQCHTTVTQYEHYVNIPFEEYDRKEMRKWVEGWV
;
A
#
# COMPACT_ATOMS: atom_id res chain seq x y z
N MET A 1 1.26 -15.24 -21.13
CA MET A 1 1.29 -13.79 -21.46
C MET A 1 0.85 -13.00 -20.23
N LYS A 2 1.50 -11.88 -19.90
CA LYS A 2 1.07 -11.00 -18.80
C LYS A 2 -0.18 -10.24 -19.25
N VAL A 3 -1.28 -10.35 -18.50
CA VAL A 3 -2.55 -9.68 -18.82
C VAL A 3 -2.32 -8.16 -18.80
N LYS A 4 -2.68 -7.48 -19.89
CA LYS A 4 -2.59 -6.02 -19.99
C LYS A 4 -3.77 -5.39 -19.24
N ALA A 5 -3.49 -4.32 -18.49
CA ALA A 5 -4.54 -3.57 -17.80
C ALA A 5 -5.53 -2.97 -18.81
N LYS A 6 -6.84 -3.17 -18.58
CA LYS A 6 -7.91 -2.62 -19.44
C LYS A 6 -8.12 -1.11 -19.21
N GLN A 7 -7.91 -0.65 -17.98
CA GLN A 7 -8.01 0.77 -17.61
C GLN A 7 -6.63 1.29 -17.20
N LYS A 8 -6.16 2.34 -17.88
CA LYS A 8 -4.81 2.92 -17.68
C LYS A 8 -4.78 3.95 -16.55
N GLU A 9 -5.89 4.62 -16.31
CA GLU A 9 -6.01 5.71 -15.34
C GLU A 9 -6.70 5.25 -14.07
N ARG A 10 -6.29 5.83 -12.93
CA ARG A 10 -6.93 5.60 -11.65
C ARG A 10 -6.90 6.85 -10.79
N ALA A 11 -7.99 7.07 -10.06
CA ALA A 11 -7.98 7.99 -8.94
C ALA A 11 -7.36 7.28 -7.73
N ILE A 12 -6.34 7.90 -7.13
CA ILE A 12 -5.75 7.44 -5.88
C ILE A 12 -6.21 8.38 -4.79
N ARG A 13 -6.82 7.84 -3.74
CA ARG A 13 -7.12 8.60 -2.53
C ARG A 13 -5.88 8.66 -1.66
N LEU A 14 -5.47 9.88 -1.35
CA LEU A 14 -4.39 10.16 -0.42
C LEU A 14 -5.00 10.83 0.82
N ARG A 15 -4.56 10.39 1.99
CA ARG A 15 -4.79 11.15 3.23
C ARG A 15 -4.01 12.46 3.21
N ASP A 16 -4.33 13.37 4.13
CA ASP A 16 -3.74 14.70 4.14
C ASP A 16 -2.20 14.68 4.24
N ILE A 17 -1.64 13.81 5.09
CA ILE A 17 -0.18 13.60 5.14
C ILE A 17 0.37 13.14 3.78
N GLY A 18 -0.35 12.25 3.09
CA GLY A 18 0.03 11.78 1.76
C GLY A 18 -0.01 12.89 0.71
N LYS A 19 -0.97 13.82 0.81
CA LYS A 19 -1.04 15.01 -0.06
C LYS A 19 0.14 15.96 0.17
N THR A 20 0.58 16.12 1.42
CA THR A 20 1.78 16.90 1.74
C THR A 20 3.03 16.23 1.19
N ILE A 21 3.25 14.95 1.53
CA ILE A 21 4.43 14.20 1.10
C ILE A 21 4.55 14.13 -0.42
N ILE A 22 3.43 13.97 -1.15
CA ILE A 22 3.49 13.88 -2.61
C ILE A 22 3.87 15.23 -3.26
N SER A 23 3.48 16.35 -2.64
CA SER A 23 3.94 17.67 -3.07
C SER A 23 5.45 17.79 -2.89
N ASP A 24 5.97 17.42 -1.73
CA ASP A 24 7.42 17.43 -1.45
C ASP A 24 8.18 16.49 -2.39
N LEU A 25 7.60 15.34 -2.70
CA LEU A 25 8.17 14.36 -3.64
C LEU A 25 8.30 14.93 -5.05
N PHE A 26 7.32 15.69 -5.53
CA PHE A 26 7.36 16.35 -6.84
C PHE A 26 8.31 17.55 -6.88
N GLN A 27 8.65 18.12 -5.73
CA GLN A 27 9.60 19.21 -5.60
C GLN A 27 11.01 18.74 -5.25
N ALA A 28 11.24 17.42 -5.17
CA ALA A 28 12.52 16.86 -4.78
C ALA A 28 13.65 17.32 -5.74
N PRO A 29 14.81 17.75 -5.20
CA PRO A 29 15.93 18.26 -6.01
C PRO A 29 16.63 17.18 -6.85
N HIS A 30 16.28 15.91 -6.62
CA HIS A 30 16.87 14.75 -7.28
C HIS A 30 15.77 13.86 -7.86
N PRO A 31 16.03 13.19 -9.00
CA PRO A 31 15.07 12.29 -9.60
C PRO A 31 14.74 11.15 -8.64
N LEU A 32 13.48 10.71 -8.68
CA LEU A 32 13.04 9.54 -7.93
C LEU A 32 13.78 8.29 -8.40
N PRO A 33 14.13 7.37 -7.48
CA PRO A 33 14.82 6.16 -7.85
C PRO A 33 13.95 5.32 -8.79
N GLU A 34 14.58 4.69 -9.77
CA GLU A 34 13.90 3.64 -10.54
C GLU A 34 13.48 2.48 -9.62
N LEU A 35 12.45 1.74 -10.04
CA LEU A 35 11.91 0.63 -9.26
C LEU A 35 12.97 -0.39 -8.81
N PRO A 36 13.97 -0.81 -9.63
CA PRO A 36 15.01 -1.74 -9.17
C PRO A 36 15.90 -1.13 -8.07
N ALA A 37 16.31 0.13 -8.23
CA ALA A 37 17.12 0.82 -7.24
C ALA A 37 16.36 0.99 -5.91
N PHE A 38 15.07 1.34 -6.00
CA PHE A 38 14.19 1.41 -4.84
C PHE A 38 14.06 0.05 -4.15
N ASP A 39 13.84 -1.03 -4.91
CA ASP A 39 13.68 -2.38 -4.37
C ASP A 39 14.94 -2.87 -3.64
N ILE A 40 16.13 -2.64 -4.23
CA ILE A 40 17.40 -2.97 -3.59
C ILE A 40 17.55 -2.23 -2.26
N LYS A 41 17.22 -0.93 -2.24
CA LYS A 41 17.30 -0.11 -1.03
C LYS A 41 16.35 -0.62 0.05
N LEU A 42 15.10 -0.93 -0.31
CA LEU A 42 14.11 -1.48 0.60
C LEU A 42 14.56 -2.81 1.22
N ARG A 43 15.07 -3.73 0.40
CA ARG A 43 15.57 -5.03 0.89
C ARG A 43 16.72 -4.89 1.87
N ARG A 44 17.63 -3.94 1.62
CA ARG A 44 18.78 -3.68 2.52
C ARG A 44 18.31 -3.10 3.85
N LEU A 45 17.37 -2.17 3.83
CA LEU A 45 16.81 -1.56 5.04
C LEU A 45 15.99 -2.57 5.85
N SER A 46 15.13 -3.36 5.19
CA SER A 46 14.29 -4.34 5.88
C SER A 46 15.11 -5.40 6.62
N LYS A 47 16.23 -5.85 6.04
CA LYS A 47 17.14 -6.82 6.70
C LYS A 47 17.76 -6.30 8.00
N ARG A 48 17.80 -4.98 8.19
CA ARG A 48 18.38 -4.35 9.39
C ARG A 48 17.34 -4.11 10.48
N ILE A 49 16.07 -3.98 10.10
CA ILE A 49 15.00 -3.50 11.00
C ILE A 49 14.02 -4.63 11.33
N LEU A 50 13.81 -5.58 10.42
CA LEU A 50 12.83 -6.64 10.57
C LEU A 50 13.50 -7.97 10.86
N GLU A 51 12.93 -8.69 11.81
CA GLU A 51 13.19 -10.10 12.05
C GLU A 51 12.34 -10.92 11.07
N GLY A 52 12.77 -11.00 9.80
CA GLY A 52 11.99 -11.75 8.80
C GLY A 52 12.41 -11.57 7.35
N ALA A 53 11.52 -11.98 6.45
CA ALA A 53 11.76 -11.90 5.02
C ALA A 53 11.94 -10.43 4.57
N PRO A 54 12.91 -10.16 3.68
CA PRO A 54 13.15 -8.80 3.23
C PRO A 54 11.95 -8.24 2.46
N MET A 55 11.62 -6.97 2.73
CA MET A 55 10.55 -6.27 2.05
C MET A 55 10.97 -5.87 0.64
N ASN A 56 9.98 -5.82 -0.24
CA ASN A 56 10.11 -5.31 -1.59
C ASN A 56 8.94 -4.36 -1.88
N ASN A 57 8.95 -3.72 -3.05
CA ASN A 57 7.88 -2.81 -3.46
C ASN A 57 6.47 -3.44 -3.42
N LYS A 58 6.33 -4.74 -3.72
CA LYS A 58 5.05 -5.46 -3.64
C LYS A 58 4.61 -5.66 -2.20
N THR A 59 5.54 -5.84 -1.27
CA THR A 59 5.22 -5.94 0.17
C THR A 59 4.51 -4.66 0.63
N PHE A 60 5.04 -3.48 0.29
CA PHE A 60 4.39 -2.21 0.63
C PHE A 60 2.95 -2.13 0.13
N ARG A 61 2.71 -2.46 -1.14
CA ARG A 61 1.36 -2.47 -1.72
C ARG A 61 0.43 -3.42 -0.99
N LYS A 62 0.87 -4.65 -0.71
CA LYS A 62 0.07 -5.67 -0.01
C LYS A 62 -0.23 -5.25 1.43
N THR A 63 0.76 -4.72 2.15
CA THR A 63 0.58 -4.21 3.51
C THR A 63 -0.42 -3.06 3.55
N TRP A 64 -0.30 -2.10 2.63
CA TRP A 64 -1.22 -0.96 2.55
C TRP A 64 -2.66 -1.40 2.27
N GLU A 65 -2.84 -2.29 1.30
CA GLU A 65 -4.16 -2.86 0.97
C GLU A 65 -4.76 -3.63 2.15
N SER A 66 -3.95 -4.49 2.78
CA SER A 66 -4.32 -5.26 3.96
C SER A 66 -4.78 -4.37 5.12
N TRP A 67 -4.06 -3.28 5.40
CA TRP A 67 -4.42 -2.33 6.46
C TRP A 67 -5.71 -1.59 6.14
N LEU A 68 -5.88 -1.14 4.89
CA LEU A 68 -7.11 -0.46 4.48
C LEU A 68 -8.33 -1.38 4.56
N VAL A 69 -8.21 -2.64 4.13
CA VAL A 69 -9.34 -3.59 4.16
C VAL A 69 -9.73 -3.92 5.59
N PHE A 70 -8.75 -4.09 6.49
CA PHE A 70 -9.03 -4.36 7.89
C PHE A 70 -9.64 -3.15 8.60
N TYR A 71 -9.13 -1.95 8.33
CA TYR A 71 -9.56 -0.72 8.99
C TYR A 71 -10.91 -0.22 8.45
N TYR A 72 -11.15 -0.30 7.14
CA TYR A 72 -12.38 0.12 6.46
C TYR A 72 -13.03 -1.05 5.69
N PRO A 73 -13.54 -2.08 6.39
CA PRO A 73 -14.08 -3.28 5.73
C PRO A 73 -15.28 -2.97 4.81
N ASP A 74 -16.05 -1.92 5.14
CA ASP A 74 -17.17 -1.43 4.33
C ASP A 74 -16.74 -0.73 3.03
N LYS A 75 -15.45 -0.40 2.88
CA LYS A 75 -14.88 0.24 1.70
C LYS A 75 -14.08 -0.72 0.81
N ALA A 76 -14.22 -2.04 1.00
CA ALA A 76 -13.45 -3.07 0.31
C ALA A 76 -13.45 -2.91 -1.22
N LEU A 77 -14.60 -2.56 -1.83
CA LEU A 77 -14.70 -2.34 -3.28
C LEU A 77 -13.89 -1.11 -3.73
N GLN A 78 -13.97 0.00 -3.02
CA GLN A 78 -13.23 1.22 -3.32
C GLN A 78 -11.72 0.99 -3.18
N ILE A 79 -11.32 0.22 -2.17
CA ILE A 79 -9.92 -0.18 -1.97
C ILE A 79 -9.45 -1.01 -3.16
N ALA A 80 -10.22 -2.02 -3.58
CA ALA A 80 -9.88 -2.89 -4.71
C ALA A 80 -9.68 -2.08 -6.00
N LEU A 81 -10.62 -1.16 -6.29
CA LEU A 81 -10.53 -0.26 -7.43
C LEU A 81 -9.29 0.64 -7.37
N SER A 82 -8.95 1.17 -6.19
CA SER A 82 -7.74 2.00 -6.01
C SER A 82 -6.43 1.24 -6.26
N GLN A 83 -6.43 -0.09 -6.06
CA GLN A 83 -5.30 -0.96 -6.30
C GLN A 83 -5.31 -1.61 -7.70
N CYS A 84 -6.37 -1.47 -8.49
CA CYS A 84 -6.59 -2.27 -9.71
C CYS A 84 -6.69 -3.79 -9.43
N HIS A 85 -7.35 -4.16 -8.33
CA HIS A 85 -7.77 -5.53 -8.05
C HIS A 85 -9.29 -5.67 -8.24
N THR A 86 -9.76 -6.90 -8.43
CA THR A 86 -11.17 -7.25 -8.22
C THR A 86 -11.38 -7.54 -6.73
N THR A 87 -12.62 -7.40 -6.24
CA THR A 87 -12.95 -7.73 -4.84
C THR A 87 -12.64 -9.18 -4.51
N VAL A 88 -12.83 -10.10 -5.46
CA VAL A 88 -12.51 -11.53 -5.28
C VAL A 88 -11.02 -11.74 -4.97
N THR A 89 -10.12 -11.18 -5.79
CA THR A 89 -8.67 -11.27 -5.56
C THR A 89 -8.25 -10.63 -4.23
N GLN A 90 -8.92 -9.53 -3.83
CA GLN A 90 -8.68 -8.90 -2.54
C GLN A 90 -9.15 -9.79 -1.38
N TYR A 91 -10.35 -10.36 -1.45
CA TYR A 91 -10.89 -11.23 -0.39
C TYR A 91 -10.05 -12.52 -0.23
N GLU A 92 -9.64 -13.16 -1.32
CA GLU A 92 -8.76 -14.34 -1.29
C GLU A 92 -7.43 -14.09 -0.55
N HIS A 93 -6.93 -12.86 -0.59
CA HIS A 93 -5.66 -12.50 0.04
C HIS A 93 -5.78 -12.00 1.48
N TYR A 94 -6.94 -11.44 1.87
CA TYR A 94 -7.02 -10.62 3.09
C TYR A 94 -8.13 -11.00 4.07
N VAL A 95 -9.06 -11.90 3.72
CA VAL A 95 -10.12 -12.39 4.63
C VAL A 95 -9.56 -13.11 5.87
N ASN A 96 -8.39 -13.73 5.74
CA ASN A 96 -7.82 -14.58 6.78
C ASN A 96 -6.65 -13.94 7.54
N ILE A 97 -6.51 -12.60 7.52
CA ILE A 97 -5.44 -11.97 8.28
C ILE A 97 -5.87 -11.85 9.74
N PRO A 98 -5.08 -12.37 10.69
CA PRO A 98 -5.41 -12.37 12.12
C PRO A 98 -5.05 -11.01 12.74
N PHE A 99 -5.53 -9.91 12.17
CA PHE A 99 -5.41 -8.63 12.85
C PHE A 99 -6.46 -8.53 13.95
N GLU A 100 -6.05 -7.97 15.07
CA GLU A 100 -6.88 -7.76 16.23
C GLU A 100 -7.24 -6.28 16.41
N GLU A 101 -8.08 -5.98 17.39
CA GLU A 101 -8.51 -4.61 17.64
C GLU A 101 -7.34 -3.70 18.11
N TYR A 102 -6.30 -4.27 18.72
CA TYR A 102 -5.09 -3.51 19.04
C TYR A 102 -4.36 -3.05 17.76
N ASP A 103 -4.32 -3.90 16.73
CA ASP A 103 -3.72 -3.56 15.44
C ASP A 103 -4.48 -2.40 14.79
N ARG A 104 -5.82 -2.41 14.90
CA ARG A 104 -6.66 -1.30 14.39
C ARG A 104 -6.23 0.04 14.98
N LYS A 105 -5.95 0.09 16.29
CA LYS A 105 -5.51 1.30 16.98
C LYS A 105 -4.13 1.76 16.49
N GLU A 106 -3.18 0.85 16.33
CA GLU A 106 -1.84 1.19 15.83
C GLU A 106 -1.84 1.60 14.35
N MET A 107 -2.72 1.01 13.54
CA MET A 107 -2.88 1.35 12.13
C MET A 107 -3.52 2.71 11.92
N ARG A 108 -4.38 3.18 12.84
CA ARG A 108 -5.15 4.42 12.71
C ARG A 108 -4.31 5.59 12.23
N LYS A 109 -3.18 5.85 12.88
CA LYS A 109 -2.28 6.98 12.55
C LYS A 109 -1.75 6.94 11.12
N TRP A 110 -1.81 5.79 10.45
CA TRP A 110 -1.35 5.57 9.08
C TRP A 110 -2.47 5.62 8.05
N VAL A 111 -3.67 5.12 8.38
CA VAL A 111 -4.81 4.95 7.46
C VAL A 111 -5.92 5.99 7.62
N GLU A 112 -5.93 6.74 8.71
CA GLU A 112 -6.93 7.78 8.97
C GLU A 112 -6.85 8.91 7.92
N GLY A 113 -8.02 9.34 7.46
CA GLY A 113 -8.18 10.33 6.38
C GLY A 113 -8.09 9.76 4.97
N TRP A 114 -8.09 8.43 4.80
CA TRP A 114 -8.15 7.80 3.48
C TRP A 114 -9.55 7.90 2.84
N VAL A 115 -10.61 7.84 3.65
CA VAL A 115 -12.01 7.92 3.20
C VAL A 115 -12.42 9.35 2.92
#